data_AF-A0A836M2W1-F1
#
_entry.id   AF-A0A836M2W1-F1
#
_cell.length_a   1.000
_cell.length_b   1.000
_cell.length_c   1.000
_cell.angle_alpha   90.00
_cell.angle_beta   90.00
_cell.angle_gamma   90.00
#
_symmetry.space_group_name_H-M   'P 1'
#
loop_
_entity.id
_entity.type
_entity.pdbx_description
1 polymer ?
#
loop_
_entity_poly.entity_id
_entity_poly.type
_entity_poly.pdbx_seq_one_letter_code
_entity_poly.pdbx_strand_id
1 'polypeptide(L)'
;MVTVAVMAIIAMMAAPSFTQTIRKNELIVDTSSFVNLLAETRSEAVFKQSNRVLALDSSVTTFYKKWTPSSRVEKYTGAMSVTYNRQGQSTSTTNLCFVFQHTADNTLKSYVYVQKDGIVFYDKSATSCPN
;
A
#
# COMPACT_ATOMS: atom_id res chain seq x y z
N MET A 1 -22.43 -42.87 14.83
CA MET A 1 -22.47 -41.47 14.36
C MET A 1 -21.61 -40.62 15.31
N VAL A 2 -20.28 -40.64 15.14
CA VAL A 2 -19.32 -39.90 15.99
C VAL A 2 -18.14 -39.39 15.15
N THR A 3 -17.78 -40.11 14.08
CA THR A 3 -16.71 -39.76 13.14
C THR A 3 -16.95 -38.47 12.35
N VAL A 4 -18.20 -38.18 11.95
CA VAL A 4 -18.54 -36.96 11.18
C VAL A 4 -18.42 -35.69 12.04
N ALA A 5 -18.74 -35.77 13.34
CA ALA A 5 -18.65 -34.63 14.25
C ALA A 5 -17.18 -34.21 14.49
N VAL A 6 -16.26 -35.18 14.58
CA VAL A 6 -14.83 -34.90 14.78
C VAL A 6 -14.19 -34.29 13.52
N MET A 7 -14.55 -34.75 12.31
CA MET A 7 -14.09 -34.10 11.08
C MET A 7 -14.61 -32.68 10.93
N ALA A 8 -15.85 -32.40 11.36
CA ALA A 8 -16.41 -31.05 11.33
C ALA A 8 -15.62 -30.09 12.25
N ILE A 9 -15.22 -30.54 13.44
CA ILE A 9 -14.44 -29.72 14.38
C ILE A 9 -13.04 -29.41 13.83
N ILE A 10 -12.37 -30.40 13.22
CA ILE A 10 -11.03 -30.21 12.64
C ILE A 10 -11.09 -29.31 11.39
N ALA A 11 -12.13 -29.43 10.56
CA ALA A 11 -12.35 -28.54 9.43
C ALA A 11 -12.60 -27.08 9.86
N MET A 12 -13.26 -26.86 11.00
CA MET A 12 -13.52 -25.51 11.54
C MET A 12 -12.25 -24.83 12.10
N MET A 13 -11.25 -25.59 12.56
CA MET A 13 -10.00 -25.02 13.08
C MET A 13 -9.03 -24.54 11.98
N ALA A 14 -9.14 -25.07 10.76
CA ALA A 14 -8.28 -24.71 9.62
C ALA A 14 -8.85 -23.59 8.73
N ALA A 15 -10.17 -23.36 8.74
CA ALA A 15 -10.83 -22.35 7.90
C ALA A 15 -10.50 -20.86 8.20
N PRO A 16 -10.29 -20.40 9.45
CA PRO A 16 -10.07 -18.97 9.71
C PRO A 16 -8.73 -18.45 9.15
N SER A 17 -7.70 -19.30 9.05
CA SER A 17 -6.38 -18.90 8.54
C SER A 17 -6.39 -18.59 7.04
N PHE A 18 -7.23 -19.27 6.25
CA PHE A 18 -7.30 -19.06 4.81
C PHE A 18 -7.93 -17.70 4.46
N THR A 19 -9.00 -17.32 5.17
CA THR A 19 -9.64 -15.99 4.98
C THR A 19 -8.66 -14.86 5.34
N GLN A 20 -7.93 -15.01 6.44
CA GLN A 20 -6.92 -14.02 6.83
C GLN A 20 -5.77 -13.94 5.80
N THR A 21 -5.36 -15.07 5.24
CA THR A 21 -4.35 -15.13 4.18
C THR A 21 -4.82 -14.42 2.90
N ILE A 22 -6.08 -14.62 2.49
CA ILE A 22 -6.66 -13.93 1.34
C ILE A 22 -6.64 -12.41 1.56
N ARG A 23 -7.16 -11.93 2.70
CA ARG A 23 -7.22 -10.50 3.00
C ARG A 23 -5.84 -9.85 3.04
N LYS A 24 -4.86 -10.58 3.60
CA LYS A 24 -3.46 -10.14 3.59
C LYS A 24 -2.91 -10.04 2.17
N ASN A 25 -3.24 -11.00 1.30
CA ASN A 25 -2.84 -10.95 -0.11
C ASN A 25 -3.52 -9.80 -0.87
N GLU A 26 -4.82 -9.55 -0.65
CA GLU A 26 -5.53 -8.41 -1.23
C GLU A 26 -4.83 -7.09 -0.86
N LEU A 27 -4.49 -6.92 0.42
CA LEU A 27 -3.74 -5.78 0.91
C LEU A 27 -2.35 -5.64 0.26
N ILE A 28 -1.62 -6.76 0.11
CA ILE A 28 -0.30 -6.77 -0.51
C ILE A 28 -0.37 -6.40 -2.00
N VAL A 29 -1.37 -6.92 -2.73
CA VAL A 29 -1.52 -6.67 -4.17
C VAL A 29 -1.78 -5.18 -4.42
N ASP A 30 -2.73 -4.58 -3.71
CA ASP A 30 -3.04 -3.15 -3.87
C ASP A 30 -1.89 -2.25 -3.43
N THR A 31 -1.21 -2.60 -2.34
CA THR A 31 -0.03 -1.86 -1.88
C THR A 31 1.13 -1.98 -2.87
N SER A 32 1.31 -3.15 -3.48
CA SER A 32 2.33 -3.35 -4.53
C SER A 32 2.00 -2.55 -5.79
N SER A 33 0.72 -2.43 -6.15
CA SER A 33 0.27 -1.54 -7.22
C SER A 33 0.63 -0.07 -6.93
N PHE A 34 0.44 0.39 -5.69
CA PHE A 34 0.90 1.72 -5.27
C PHE A 34 2.42 1.91 -5.41
N VAL A 35 3.22 0.94 -4.95
CA VAL A 35 4.69 0.98 -5.06
C VAL A 35 5.13 1.03 -6.52
N ASN A 36 4.49 0.27 -7.40
CA ASN A 36 4.78 0.31 -8.84
C ASN A 36 4.47 1.68 -9.45
N LEU A 37 3.35 2.29 -9.06
CA LEU A 37 3.01 3.65 -9.50
C LEU A 37 3.99 4.71 -8.98
N LEU A 38 4.55 4.54 -7.77
CA LEU A 38 5.62 5.42 -7.28
C LEU A 38 6.87 5.30 -8.16
N ALA A 39 7.30 4.08 -8.47
CA ALA A 39 8.46 3.83 -9.33
C ALA A 39 8.25 4.38 -10.75
N GLU A 40 7.05 4.20 -11.31
CA GLU A 40 6.67 4.77 -12.61
C GLU A 40 6.67 6.30 -12.58
N THR A 41 6.02 6.92 -11.58
CA THR A 41 5.92 8.39 -11.45
C THR A 41 7.30 9.01 -11.29
N ARG A 42 8.18 8.37 -10.50
CA ARG A 42 9.59 8.79 -10.34
C ARG A 42 10.33 8.72 -11.67
N SER A 43 10.20 7.61 -12.40
CA SER A 43 10.86 7.42 -13.69
C SER A 43 10.38 8.45 -14.72
N GLU A 44 9.08 8.72 -14.76
CA GLU A 44 8.49 9.73 -15.62
C GLU A 44 8.99 11.15 -15.27
N ALA A 45 9.18 11.48 -13.99
CA ALA A 45 9.70 12.78 -13.57
C ALA A 45 11.13 13.01 -14.08
N VAL A 46 11.97 11.97 -13.98
CA VAL A 46 13.35 11.99 -14.50
C VAL A 46 13.34 12.06 -16.03
N PHE A 47 12.56 11.22 -16.69
CA PHE A 47 12.50 11.15 -18.15
C PHE A 47 12.00 12.45 -18.78
N LYS A 48 10.96 13.07 -18.22
CA LYS A 48 10.39 14.34 -18.70
C LYS A 48 11.06 15.57 -18.13
N GLN A 49 12.09 15.42 -17.30
CA GLN A 49 12.82 16.51 -16.65
C GLN A 49 11.90 17.53 -15.96
N SER A 50 10.76 17.07 -15.41
CA SER A 50 9.73 17.92 -14.81
C SER A 50 9.04 17.20 -13.66
N ASN A 51 8.41 17.98 -12.76
CA ASN A 51 7.76 17.40 -11.59
C ASN A 51 6.60 16.49 -12.00
N ARG A 52 6.48 15.33 -11.36
CA ARG A 52 5.34 14.42 -11.52
C ARG A 52 4.75 14.09 -10.16
N VAL A 53 3.43 14.12 -10.11
CA VAL A 53 2.66 13.95 -8.88
C VAL A 53 1.85 12.67 -8.99
N LEU A 54 2.00 11.79 -8.00
CA LEU A 54 1.10 10.67 -7.76
C LEU A 54 0.07 11.11 -6.71
N ALA A 55 -1.20 11.18 -7.10
CA ALA A 55 -2.30 11.47 -6.19
C ALA A 55 -2.79 10.19 -5.49
N LEU A 56 -3.14 10.30 -4.22
CA LEU A 56 -3.80 9.24 -3.43
C LEU A 56 -5.18 9.70 -2.94
N ASP A 57 -5.61 10.90 -3.32
CA ASP A 57 -6.79 11.56 -2.78
C ASP A 57 -7.52 12.32 -3.91
N SER A 58 -8.82 12.55 -3.75
CA SER A 58 -9.61 13.35 -4.71
C SER A 58 -9.36 14.86 -4.60
N SER A 59 -8.83 15.33 -3.48
CA SER A 59 -8.45 16.73 -3.28
C SER A 59 -7.29 17.20 -4.16
N VAL A 60 -6.46 16.27 -4.66
CA VAL A 60 -5.32 16.57 -5.53
C VAL A 60 -5.83 16.68 -6.97
N THR A 61 -5.82 17.88 -7.54
CA THR A 61 -6.41 18.16 -8.86
C THR A 61 -5.39 18.13 -10.00
N THR A 62 -4.12 18.44 -9.73
CA THR A 62 -3.02 18.38 -10.70
C THR A 62 -2.13 17.19 -10.41
N PHE A 63 -2.28 16.12 -11.19
CA PHE A 63 -1.48 14.90 -11.05
C PHE A 63 -1.16 14.24 -12.38
N TYR A 64 -0.09 13.44 -12.38
CA TYR A 64 0.26 12.57 -13.50
C TYR A 64 -0.60 11.30 -13.47
N LYS A 65 -0.63 10.64 -12.31
CA LYS A 65 -1.48 9.48 -12.04
C LYS A 65 -2.12 9.60 -10.68
N LYS A 66 -3.25 8.89 -10.52
CA LYS A 66 -3.93 8.72 -9.25
C LYS A 66 -3.94 7.24 -8.91
N TRP A 67 -3.42 6.89 -7.74
CA TRP A 67 -3.62 5.55 -7.21
C TRP A 67 -5.04 5.42 -6.70
N THR A 68 -5.72 4.37 -7.15
CA THR A 68 -7.08 4.01 -6.73
C THR A 68 -7.04 2.56 -6.26
N PRO A 69 -7.13 2.29 -4.96
CA PRO A 69 -7.15 0.92 -4.45
C PRO A 69 -8.44 0.19 -4.86
N SER A 70 -8.45 -1.13 -4.69
CA SER A 70 -9.70 -1.89 -4.73
C SER A 70 -10.61 -1.49 -3.56
N SER A 71 -11.88 -1.91 -3.59
CA SER A 71 -12.82 -1.70 -2.48
C SER A 71 -12.43 -2.44 -1.19
N ARG A 72 -11.37 -3.26 -1.22
CA ARG A 72 -10.88 -4.02 -0.07
C ARG A 72 -9.83 -3.26 0.74
N VAL A 73 -9.19 -2.24 0.17
CA VAL A 73 -8.06 -1.54 0.79
C VAL A 73 -8.33 -0.04 0.83
N GLU A 74 -7.98 0.59 1.93
CA GLU A 74 -8.08 2.04 2.09
C GLU A 74 -6.80 2.63 2.67
N LYS A 75 -6.57 3.92 2.37
CA LYS A 75 -5.51 4.71 3.01
C LYS A 75 -5.95 5.07 4.41
N TYR A 76 -5.27 4.51 5.41
CA TYR A 76 -5.51 4.82 6.82
C TYR A 76 -4.84 6.15 7.21
N THR A 77 -3.53 6.29 6.94
CA THR A 77 -2.77 7.51 7.21
C THR A 77 -1.69 7.73 6.16
N GLY A 78 -1.22 8.97 6.05
CA GLY A 78 -0.13 9.37 5.17
C GLY A 78 -0.48 10.62 4.35
N ALA A 79 0.43 11.01 3.46
CA ALA A 79 0.21 12.18 2.62
C ALA A 79 -0.92 11.96 1.59
N MET A 80 -1.43 13.05 1.02
CA MET A 80 -2.43 13.00 -0.05
C MET A 80 -1.82 12.78 -1.43
N SER A 81 -0.52 13.06 -1.58
CA SER A 81 0.23 12.88 -2.82
C SER A 81 1.71 12.65 -2.56
N VAL A 82 2.39 12.11 -3.56
CA VAL A 82 3.85 12.11 -3.64
C VAL A 82 4.26 12.86 -4.89
N THR A 83 5.14 13.85 -4.75
CA THR A 83 5.66 14.62 -5.88
C THR A 83 7.13 14.35 -6.05
N TYR A 84 7.51 13.80 -7.19
CA TYR A 84 8.89 13.60 -7.60
C TYR A 84 9.39 14.75 -8.47
N ASN A 85 10.60 15.22 -8.20
CA ASN A 85 11.27 16.22 -9.03
C ASN A 85 12.03 15.58 -10.21
N ARG A 86 12.62 16.42 -11.08
CA ARG A 86 13.44 15.98 -12.23
C ARG A 86 14.67 15.12 -11.88
N GLN A 87 15.08 15.08 -10.62
CA GLN A 87 16.19 14.26 -10.11
C GLN A 87 15.68 12.93 -9.52
N GLY A 88 14.37 12.68 -9.57
CA GLY A 88 13.75 11.48 -9.01
C GLY A 88 13.68 11.49 -7.49
N GLN A 89 13.83 12.65 -6.85
CA GLN A 89 13.71 12.84 -5.41
C GLN A 89 12.29 13.24 -5.04
N SER A 90 11.82 12.84 -3.86
CA SER A 90 10.58 13.38 -3.30
C SER A 90 10.79 14.84 -2.93
N THR A 91 9.83 15.69 -3.28
CA THR A 91 9.85 17.11 -2.92
C THR A 91 9.39 17.38 -1.48
N SER A 92 8.99 16.33 -0.75
CA SER A 92 8.66 16.42 0.67
C SER A 92 9.88 16.82 1.50
N THR A 93 9.68 17.65 2.53
CA THR A 93 10.74 18.05 3.46
C THR A 93 11.14 16.91 4.41
N THR A 94 10.25 15.95 4.63
CA THR A 94 10.47 14.76 5.46
C THR A 94 10.19 13.50 4.66
N ASN A 95 10.66 12.36 5.19
CA ASN A 95 10.26 11.06 4.67
C ASN A 95 8.74 10.88 4.85
N LEU A 96 8.11 10.23 3.89
CA LEU A 96 6.67 9.99 3.87
C LEU A 96 6.38 8.55 4.27
N CYS A 97 5.41 8.39 5.16
CA CYS A 97 4.91 7.10 5.58
C CYS A 97 3.44 6.98 5.15
N PHE A 98 3.14 5.93 4.38
CA PHE A 98 1.79 5.58 3.98
C PHE A 98 1.39 4.29 4.69
N VAL A 99 0.24 4.34 5.34
CA VAL A 99 -0.36 3.17 6.01
C VAL A 99 -1.65 2.84 5.28
N PHE A 100 -1.72 1.64 4.73
CA PHE A 100 -2.92 1.09 4.14
C PHE A 100 -3.50 0.04 5.07
N GLN A 101 -4.82 -0.06 5.11
CA GLN A 101 -5.52 -1.07 5.91
C GLN A 101 -6.55 -1.82 5.08
N HIS A 102 -6.82 -3.05 5.49
CA HIS A 102 -7.89 -3.83 4.90
C HIS A 102 -9.25 -3.39 5.48
N THR A 103 -10.22 -3.09 4.61
CA THR A 103 -11.54 -2.57 4.97
C THR A 103 -12.36 -3.53 5.85
N ALA A 104 -12.23 -4.84 5.63
CA ALA A 104 -12.91 -5.86 6.43
C ALA A 104 -12.12 -6.31 7.67
N ASP A 105 -10.88 -5.85 7.85
CA ASP A 105 -10.02 -6.24 8.96
C ASP A 105 -8.95 -5.15 9.22
N ASN A 106 -9.27 -4.22 10.13
CA ASN A 106 -8.43 -3.08 10.44
C ASN A 106 -7.12 -3.44 11.17
N THR A 107 -6.94 -4.71 11.56
CA THR A 107 -5.69 -5.22 12.14
C THR A 107 -4.65 -5.50 11.05
N LEU A 108 -5.08 -5.76 9.81
CA LEU A 108 -4.21 -5.97 8.67
C LEU A 108 -3.80 -4.62 8.08
N LYS A 109 -2.51 -4.29 8.25
CA LYS A 109 -1.92 -3.04 7.77
C LYS A 109 -0.70 -3.30 6.89
N SER A 110 -0.47 -2.38 5.96
CA SER A 110 0.71 -2.34 5.10
C SER A 110 1.36 -0.97 5.19
N TYR A 111 2.69 -0.95 5.19
CA TYR A 111 3.48 0.25 5.42
C TYR A 111 4.38 0.48 4.22
N VAL A 112 4.25 1.64 3.57
CA VAL A 112 5.11 2.07 2.47
C VAL A 112 5.81 3.34 2.88
N TYR A 113 7.13 3.32 2.78
CA TYR A 113 7.98 4.43 3.17
C TYR A 113 8.66 5.02 1.95
N VAL A 114 8.50 6.33 1.75
CA VAL A 114 9.15 7.07 0.66
C VAL A 114 10.13 8.06 1.29
N GLN A 115 11.41 7.84 1.05
CA GLN A 115 12.45 8.74 1.50
C GLN A 115 12.46 10.03 0.68
N LYS A 116 13.00 11.10 1.26
CA LYS A 116 13.17 12.40 0.58
C LYS A 116 14.03 12.29 -0.69
N ASP A 117 14.99 11.37 -0.72
CA ASP A 117 15.82 11.09 -1.91
C ASP A 117 15.07 10.31 -3.01
N GLY A 118 13.82 9.93 -2.74
CA GLY A 118 12.91 9.25 -3.65
C GLY A 118 12.99 7.72 -3.63
N ILE A 119 13.78 7.13 -2.72
CA ILE A 119 13.79 5.67 -2.51
C ILE A 119 12.47 5.24 -1.86
N VAL A 120 11.91 4.13 -2.34
CA VAL A 120 10.68 3.53 -1.80
C VAL A 120 11.04 2.23 -1.11
N PHE A 121 10.66 2.11 0.17
CA PHE A 121 10.78 0.88 0.95
C PHE A 121 9.40 0.30 1.17
N TYR A 122 9.25 -0.97 0.82
CA TYR A 122 8.05 -1.73 1.06
C TYR A 122 8.42 -3.13 1.56
N ASP A 123 8.33 -3.31 2.88
CA ASP A 123 8.47 -4.59 3.54
C ASP A 123 7.09 -5.13 3.91
N LYS A 124 6.72 -6.27 3.32
CA LYS A 124 5.42 -6.94 3.54
C LYS A 124 5.24 -7.45 4.99
N SER A 125 6.32 -7.50 5.76
CA SER A 125 6.35 -7.91 7.16
C SER A 125 6.42 -6.74 8.15
N ALA A 126 6.58 -5.51 7.65
CA ALA A 126 6.64 -4.33 8.50
C ALA A 126 5.36 -4.17 9.34
N THR A 127 5.55 -3.84 10.62
CA THR A 127 4.46 -3.55 11.57
C THR A 127 4.33 -2.07 11.89
N SER A 128 5.26 -1.24 11.41
CA SER A 128 5.30 0.20 11.59
C SER A 128 6.15 0.86 10.50
N CYS A 129 6.04 2.18 10.36
CA CYS A 129 6.99 2.93 9.55
C CYS A 129 8.30 3.14 10.32
N PRO A 130 9.45 3.08 9.64
CA PRO A 130 10.74 3.37 10.27
C PRO A 130 10.76 4.83 10.72
N ASN A 131 11.18 5.05 11.98
CA ASN A 131 11.39 6.37 12.57
C ASN A 131 12.52 7.13 11.86
#